data_AF-A0A2S9YMD9-F1
#
_entry.id   AF-A0A2S9YMD9-F1
#
_cell.length_a   1.000
_cell.length_b   1.000
_cell.length_c   1.000
_cell.angle_alpha   90.00
_cell.angle_beta   90.00
_cell.angle_gamma   90.00
#
_symmetry.space_group_name_H-M   'P 1'
#
loop_
_entity.id
_entity.type
_entity.pdbx_description
1 polymer ?
#
loop_
_entity_poly.entity_id
_entity_poly.type
_entity_poly.pdbx_seq_one_letter_code
_entity_poly.pdbx_strand_id
1 'polypeptide(L)'
;MLTCSQCLHANARTLKFCENCGGSLADVAAAERVADESEAEFMLLEVKKAKGAIGLVAILQIVFAVIWTLTDVVDTTGMVVMLGLGGAFAGLWAWCRSNPLAASIVALLLFATMHLADAIVDPSTIKNGIILKIFVVVVLVKAISAGLKHREFVRERGMA
;
A
#
# COMPACT_ATOMS: atom_id res chain seq x y z
N MET A 1 -23.33 -13.00 4.91
CA MET A 1 -24.62 -13.74 4.92
C MET A 1 -25.71 -12.70 4.74
N LEU A 2 -26.79 -13.03 4.05
CA LEU A 2 -27.92 -12.12 3.86
C LEU A 2 -28.95 -12.32 4.97
N THR A 3 -29.35 -11.24 5.64
CA THR A 3 -30.42 -11.32 6.65
C THR A 3 -31.75 -10.97 6.01
N CYS A 4 -32.72 -11.89 6.06
CA CYS A 4 -34.04 -11.66 5.47
C CYS A 4 -34.75 -10.48 6.17
N SER A 5 -35.25 -9.51 5.41
CA SER A 5 -35.97 -8.34 5.97
C SER A 5 -37.33 -8.68 6.59
N GLN A 6 -37.91 -9.85 6.26
CA GLN A 6 -39.23 -10.25 6.76
C GLN A 6 -39.18 -11.15 7.99
N CYS A 7 -38.28 -12.14 8.03
CA CYS A 7 -38.21 -13.11 9.12
C CYS A 7 -36.86 -13.13 9.86
N LEU A 8 -35.90 -12.28 9.46
CA LEU A 8 -34.58 -12.14 10.07
C LEU A 8 -33.69 -13.40 10.00
N HIS A 9 -34.11 -14.42 9.25
CA HIS A 9 -33.29 -15.62 9.03
C HIS A 9 -32.02 -15.27 8.23
N ALA A 10 -30.89 -15.85 8.65
CA ALA A 10 -29.61 -15.68 7.97
C ALA A 10 -29.49 -16.68 6.80
N ASN A 11 -29.24 -16.17 5.61
CA ASN A 11 -29.20 -16.92 4.37
C ASN A 11 -27.81 -16.82 3.72
N ALA A 12 -27.46 -17.82 2.91
CA ALA A 12 -26.29 -17.74 2.04
C ALA A 12 -26.46 -16.62 0.98
N ARG A 13 -25.35 -15.95 0.62
CA ARG A 13 -25.35 -14.81 -0.33
C ARG A 13 -25.82 -15.15 -1.74
N THR A 14 -25.78 -16.43 -2.10
CA THR A 14 -26.12 -16.95 -3.43
C THR A 14 -27.62 -17.19 -3.60
N LEU A 15 -28.41 -17.15 -2.52
CA LEU A 15 -29.84 -17.43 -2.56
C LEU A 15 -30.63 -16.20 -3.01
N LYS A 16 -31.58 -16.40 -3.93
CA LYS A 16 -32.51 -15.35 -4.38
C LYS A 16 -33.70 -15.16 -3.44
N PHE A 17 -34.03 -16.20 -2.68
CA PHE A 17 -35.17 -16.26 -1.77
C PHE A 17 -34.73 -16.81 -0.42
N CYS A 18 -35.41 -16.39 0.65
CA CYS A 18 -35.17 -16.86 2.01
C CYS A 18 -35.56 -18.34 2.15
N GLU A 19 -34.67 -19.16 2.69
CA GLU A 19 -34.91 -20.61 2.88
C GLU A 19 -35.95 -20.91 3.98
N ASN A 20 -36.21 -19.96 4.88
CA ASN A 20 -37.17 -20.12 5.97
C ASN A 20 -38.58 -19.62 5.61
N CYS A 21 -38.70 -18.42 4.99
CA CYS A 21 -40.00 -17.79 4.75
C CYS A 21 -40.36 -17.57 3.27
N GLY A 22 -39.47 -17.90 2.33
CA GLY A 22 -39.69 -17.69 0.89
C GLY A 22 -39.64 -16.24 0.41
N GLY A 23 -39.44 -15.26 1.31
CA GLY A 23 -39.33 -13.84 0.96
C GLY A 23 -38.14 -13.55 0.03
N SER A 24 -38.29 -12.59 -0.88
CA SER A 24 -37.22 -12.16 -1.79
C SER A 24 -36.04 -11.58 -1.01
N LEU A 25 -34.82 -11.95 -1.41
CA LEU A 25 -33.58 -11.38 -0.88
C LEU A 25 -32.95 -10.34 -1.83
N ALA A 26 -33.61 -10.00 -2.94
CA ALA A 26 -33.05 -9.15 -3.98
C ALA A 26 -32.60 -7.77 -3.46
N ASP A 27 -33.45 -7.11 -2.66
CA ASP A 27 -33.16 -5.77 -2.13
C ASP A 27 -32.02 -5.80 -1.11
N VAL A 28 -32.00 -6.82 -0.26
CA VAL A 28 -30.92 -7.01 0.74
C VAL A 28 -29.61 -7.32 0.04
N ALA A 29 -29.63 -8.16 -0.99
CA ALA A 29 -28.45 -8.50 -1.79
C ALA A 29 -27.92 -7.29 -2.57
N ALA A 30 -28.80 -6.43 -3.09
CA ALA A 30 -28.41 -5.18 -3.73
C ALA A 30 -27.76 -4.21 -2.74
N ALA A 31 -28.36 -4.02 -1.55
CA ALA A 31 -27.80 -3.17 -0.51
C ALA A 31 -26.43 -3.67 -0.01
N GLU A 32 -26.28 -4.98 0.17
CA GLU A 32 -25.02 -5.57 0.62
C GLU A 32 -23.91 -5.46 -0.45
N ARG A 33 -24.24 -5.56 -1.74
CA ARG A 33 -23.29 -5.31 -2.83
C ARG A 33 -22.75 -3.88 -2.79
N VAL A 34 -23.62 -2.89 -2.61
CA VAL A 34 -23.21 -1.47 -2.50
C VAL A 34 -22.29 -1.26 -1.29
N ALA A 35 -22.58 -1.91 -0.16
CA ALA A 35 -21.72 -1.88 1.01
C ALA A 35 -20.34 -2.48 0.70
N ASP A 36 -20.30 -3.65 0.04
CA ASP A 36 -19.05 -4.32 -0.35
C ASP A 36 -18.21 -3.46 -1.32
N GLU A 37 -18.84 -2.85 -2.32
CA GLU A 37 -18.17 -1.93 -3.25
C GLU A 37 -17.53 -0.74 -2.50
N SER A 38 -18.27 -0.13 -1.57
CA SER A 38 -17.75 0.99 -0.76
C SER A 38 -16.58 0.60 0.14
N GLU A 39 -16.61 -0.62 0.71
CA GLU A 39 -15.51 -1.15 1.53
C GLU A 39 -14.28 -1.42 0.68
N ALA A 40 -14.45 -2.02 -0.51
CA ALA A 40 -13.37 -2.25 -1.46
C ALA A 40 -12.72 -0.92 -1.91
N GLU A 41 -13.51 0.09 -2.23
CA GLU A 41 -13.02 1.43 -2.59
C GLU A 41 -12.19 2.05 -1.47
N PHE A 42 -12.65 1.96 -0.21
CA PHE A 42 -11.90 2.46 0.93
C PHE A 42 -10.53 1.78 1.07
N MET A 43 -10.46 0.45 0.92
CA MET A 43 -9.19 -0.27 0.94
C MET A 43 -8.25 0.15 -0.20
N LEU A 44 -8.79 0.40 -1.40
CA LEU A 44 -8.02 0.92 -2.52
C LEU A 44 -7.46 2.33 -2.25
N LEU A 45 -8.19 3.18 -1.55
CA LEU A 45 -7.70 4.50 -1.15
C LEU A 45 -6.51 4.39 -0.19
N GLU A 46 -6.54 3.47 0.77
CA GLU A 46 -5.40 3.21 1.67
C GLU A 46 -4.16 2.76 0.90
N VAL A 47 -4.33 1.87 -0.08
CA VAL A 47 -3.24 1.42 -0.97
C VAL A 47 -2.63 2.58 -1.76
N LYS A 48 -3.45 3.53 -2.22
CA LYS A 48 -3.00 4.71 -2.97
C LYS A 48 -2.16 5.68 -2.11
N LYS A 49 -2.28 5.66 -0.78
CA LYS A 49 -1.45 6.49 0.11
C LYS A 49 0.04 6.13 0.03
N ALA A 50 0.39 4.89 -0.33
CA ALA A 50 1.78 4.49 -0.55
C ALA A 50 2.51 5.38 -1.57
N LYS A 51 1.80 5.84 -2.61
CA LYS A 51 2.37 6.73 -3.61
C LYS A 51 2.94 8.00 -2.98
N GLY A 52 2.28 8.55 -1.96
CA GLY A 52 2.80 9.72 -1.23
C GLY A 52 4.12 9.41 -0.53
N ALA A 53 4.21 8.29 0.18
CA ALA A 53 5.42 7.88 0.88
C ALA A 53 6.59 7.56 -0.07
N ILE A 54 6.35 6.79 -1.14
CA ILE A 54 7.39 6.48 -2.14
C ILE A 54 7.91 7.75 -2.81
N GLY A 55 7.01 8.68 -3.14
CA GLY A 55 7.38 9.98 -3.71
C GLY A 55 8.19 10.84 -2.75
N LEU A 56 7.81 10.86 -1.47
CA LEU A 56 8.56 11.56 -0.43
C LEU A 56 9.99 11.02 -0.31
N VAL A 57 10.16 9.69 -0.29
CA VAL A 57 11.49 9.06 -0.25
C VAL A 57 12.30 9.44 -1.48
N ALA A 58 11.71 9.36 -2.68
CA ALA A 58 12.39 9.75 -3.92
C ALA A 58 12.92 11.19 -3.87
N ILE A 59 12.08 12.14 -3.44
CA ILE A 59 12.44 13.55 -3.32
C ILE A 59 13.57 13.73 -2.31
N LEU A 60 13.44 13.15 -1.12
CA LEU A 60 14.45 13.29 -0.07
C LEU A 60 15.78 12.68 -0.51
N GLN A 61 15.77 11.51 -1.16
CA GLN A 61 16.98 10.86 -1.66
C GLN A 61 17.71 11.75 -2.69
N ILE A 62 16.96 12.34 -3.63
CA ILE A 62 17.52 13.24 -4.64
C ILE A 62 18.07 14.50 -3.98
N VAL A 63 17.34 15.10 -3.03
CA VAL A 63 17.80 16.30 -2.30
C VAL A 63 19.08 15.99 -1.53
N PHE A 64 19.15 14.88 -0.81
CA PHE A 64 20.37 14.46 -0.10
C PHE A 64 21.54 14.22 -1.05
N ALA A 65 21.30 13.53 -2.17
CA ALA A 65 22.32 13.30 -3.19
C ALA A 65 22.89 14.62 -3.73
N VAL A 66 22.01 15.60 -4.02
CA VAL A 66 22.43 16.92 -4.50
C VAL A 66 23.22 17.67 -3.43
N ILE A 67 22.76 17.71 -2.18
CA ILE A 67 23.48 18.39 -1.08
C ILE A 67 24.87 17.78 -0.88
N TRP A 68 24.98 16.45 -0.85
CA TRP A 68 26.25 15.76 -0.64
C TRP A 68 27.22 15.98 -1.81
N THR A 69 26.70 16.08 -3.03
CA THR A 69 27.49 16.41 -4.21
C THR A 69 28.01 17.86 -4.14
N LEU A 70 27.17 18.81 -3.72
CA LEU A 70 27.56 20.23 -3.59
C LEU A 70 28.52 20.51 -2.43
N THR A 71 28.67 19.57 -1.50
CA THR A 71 29.55 19.70 -0.33
C THR A 71 30.83 18.87 -0.46
N ASP A 72 31.09 18.29 -1.65
CA ASP A 72 32.23 17.43 -1.95
C ASP A 72 32.41 16.25 -0.96
N VAL A 73 31.31 15.79 -0.35
CA VAL A 73 31.30 14.67 0.62
C VAL A 73 31.38 13.33 -0.10
N VAL A 74 30.88 13.26 -1.34
CA VAL A 74 30.87 12.04 -2.16
C VAL A 74 31.67 12.24 -3.44
N ASP A 75 32.35 11.17 -3.86
CA ASP A 75 33.00 11.11 -5.16
C ASP A 75 31.97 10.85 -6.28
N THR A 76 32.45 10.81 -7.52
CA THR A 76 31.59 10.57 -8.70
C THR A 76 30.82 9.25 -8.59
N THR A 77 31.43 8.22 -8.01
CA THR A 77 30.79 6.91 -7.82
C THR A 77 29.66 6.99 -6.80
N GLY A 78 29.88 7.62 -5.66
CA GLY A 78 28.85 7.84 -4.63
C GLY A 78 27.67 8.66 -5.16
N MET A 79 27.95 9.69 -5.95
CA MET A 79 26.91 10.49 -6.62
C MET A 79 26.02 9.64 -7.53
N VAL A 80 26.62 8.81 -8.39
CA VAL A 80 25.86 7.93 -9.32
C VAL A 80 24.98 6.95 -8.56
N VAL A 81 25.47 6.35 -7.48
CA VAL A 81 24.69 5.42 -6.65
C VAL A 81 23.50 6.13 -6.00
N MET A 82 23.73 7.29 -5.37
CA MET A 82 22.69 8.03 -4.66
C MET A 82 21.60 8.57 -5.59
N LEU A 83 21.99 9.14 -6.75
CA LEU A 83 21.05 9.58 -7.77
C LEU A 83 20.33 8.40 -8.44
N GLY A 84 21.04 7.30 -8.68
CA GLY A 84 20.45 6.07 -9.21
C GLY A 84 19.35 5.52 -8.29
N LEU A 85 19.59 5.54 -6.97
CA LEU A 85 18.60 5.10 -5.98
C LEU A 85 17.40 6.05 -5.89
N GLY A 86 17.65 7.36 -5.92
CA GLY A 86 16.57 8.36 -6.02
C GLY A 86 15.73 8.18 -7.29
N GLY A 87 16.39 7.90 -8.41
CA GLY A 87 15.75 7.55 -9.68
C GLY A 87 14.93 6.26 -9.60
N ALA A 88 15.42 5.24 -8.90
CA ALA A 88 14.68 4.00 -8.67
C ALA A 88 13.39 4.26 -7.88
N PHE A 89 13.45 5.01 -6.78
CA PHE A 89 12.24 5.40 -6.03
C PHE A 89 11.30 6.29 -6.85
N ALA A 90 11.81 7.19 -7.69
CA ALA A 90 10.99 7.97 -8.60
C ALA A 90 10.28 7.10 -9.66
N GLY A 91 10.97 6.07 -10.17
CA GLY A 91 10.39 5.05 -11.04
C GLY A 91 9.29 4.25 -10.34
N LEU A 92 9.52 3.83 -9.09
CA LEU A 92 8.50 3.16 -8.27
C LEU A 92 7.31 4.07 -7.98
N TRP A 93 7.53 5.36 -7.73
CA TRP A 93 6.47 6.35 -7.57
C TRP A 93 5.63 6.49 -8.83
N ALA A 94 6.25 6.46 -10.00
CA ALA A 94 5.56 6.47 -11.28
C ALA A 94 4.74 5.19 -11.48
N TRP A 95 5.35 4.03 -11.24
CA TRP A 95 4.73 2.71 -11.40
C TRP A 95 3.61 2.43 -10.39
N CYS A 96 3.68 3.04 -9.20
CA CYS A 96 2.63 2.95 -8.18
C CYS A 96 1.26 3.45 -8.69
N ARG A 97 1.21 4.23 -9.79
CA ARG A 97 -0.06 4.64 -10.43
C ARG A 97 -0.83 3.45 -11.03
N SER A 98 -0.13 2.46 -11.57
CA SER A 98 -0.76 1.29 -12.18
C SER A 98 -0.74 0.06 -11.26
N ASN A 99 0.32 -0.11 -10.46
CA ASN A 99 0.50 -1.30 -9.62
C ASN A 99 0.95 -0.92 -8.20
N PRO A 100 0.07 -0.33 -7.37
CA PRO A 100 0.47 0.20 -6.07
C PRO A 100 0.92 -0.87 -5.07
N LEU A 101 0.30 -2.06 -5.07
CA LEU A 101 0.70 -3.16 -4.19
C LEU A 101 2.13 -3.64 -4.49
N ALA A 102 2.41 -3.97 -5.76
CA ALA A 102 3.74 -4.42 -6.18
C ALA A 102 4.81 -3.33 -5.95
N ALA A 103 4.51 -2.08 -6.31
CA ALA A 103 5.41 -0.95 -6.07
C ALA A 103 5.72 -0.75 -4.58
N SER A 104 4.74 -0.92 -3.70
CA SER A 104 4.93 -0.79 -2.25
C SER A 104 5.85 -1.88 -1.67
N ILE A 105 5.71 -3.13 -2.15
CA ILE A 105 6.58 -4.24 -1.73
C ILE A 105 8.02 -3.97 -2.15
N VAL A 106 8.23 -3.62 -3.42
CA VAL A 106 9.58 -3.33 -3.95
C VAL A 106 10.20 -2.12 -3.25
N ALA A 107 9.42 -1.05 -3.03
CA ALA A 107 9.89 0.13 -2.31
C ALA A 107 10.29 -0.21 -0.87
N LEU A 108 9.52 -1.03 -0.17
CA LEU A 108 9.83 -1.44 1.20
C LEU A 108 11.11 -2.28 1.26
N LEU A 109 11.26 -3.24 0.35
CA LEU A 109 12.46 -4.07 0.27
C LEU A 109 13.71 -3.22 0.02
N LEU A 110 13.66 -2.37 -1.00
CA LEU A 110 14.77 -1.51 -1.39
C LEU A 110 15.14 -0.50 -0.28
N PHE A 111 14.13 0.09 0.38
CA PHE A 111 14.33 0.99 1.53
C PHE A 111 14.98 0.27 2.72
N ALA A 112 14.49 -0.93 3.05
CA ALA A 112 15.02 -1.72 4.15
C ALA A 112 16.45 -2.18 3.88
N THR A 113 16.75 -2.65 2.66
CA THR A 113 18.10 -3.10 2.29
C THR A 113 19.10 -1.96 2.30
N MET A 114 18.72 -0.78 1.80
CA MET A 114 19.57 0.42 1.84
C MET A 114 19.93 0.79 3.27
N HIS A 115 18.94 0.95 4.15
CA HIS A 115 19.20 1.35 5.53
C HIS A 115 19.89 0.27 6.37
N LEU A 116 19.70 -1.01 6.02
CA LEU A 116 20.47 -2.08 6.63
C LEU A 116 21.95 -2.00 6.24
N ALA A 117 22.25 -1.69 4.97
CA ALA A 117 23.62 -1.47 4.53
C ALA A 117 24.26 -0.26 5.23
N ASP A 118 23.56 0.87 5.32
CA ASP A 118 24.03 2.06 6.04
C ASP A 118 24.34 1.76 7.51
N ALA A 119 23.47 0.98 8.16
CA ALA A 119 23.63 0.61 9.57
C ALA A 119 24.86 -0.28 9.83
N ILE A 120 25.26 -1.09 8.85
CA ILE A 120 26.46 -1.93 8.93
C ILE A 120 27.73 -1.07 8.79
N VAL A 121 27.70 -0.08 7.88
CA VAL A 121 28.84 0.81 7.64
C VAL A 121 29.00 1.82 8.78
N ASP A 122 27.91 2.45 9.20
CA ASP A 122 27.87 3.42 10.30
C ASP A 122 26.59 3.25 11.13
N PRO A 123 26.66 2.65 12.34
CA PRO A 123 25.51 2.47 13.22
C PRO A 123 24.85 3.77 13.68
N SER A 124 25.56 4.91 13.61
CA SER A 124 25.02 6.22 14.01
C SER A 124 23.89 6.69 13.08
N THR A 125 23.88 6.22 11.83
CA THR A 125 22.85 6.51 10.82
C THR A 125 21.47 5.99 11.20
N ILE A 126 21.38 5.02 12.13
CA ILE A 126 20.09 4.50 12.63
C ILE A 126 19.33 5.59 13.40
N LYS A 127 20.04 6.38 14.22
CA LYS A 127 19.44 7.42 15.06
C LYS A 127 19.02 8.63 14.23
N ASN A 128 19.80 8.96 13.22
CA ASN A 128 19.53 10.09 12.34
C ASN A 128 18.32 9.80 11.43
N GLY A 129 17.30 10.65 11.53
CA GLY A 129 16.08 10.53 10.72
C GLY A 129 15.20 9.33 11.06
N ILE A 130 15.35 8.72 12.24
CA ILE A 130 14.59 7.52 12.64
C ILE A 130 13.08 7.71 12.55
N ILE A 131 12.57 8.90 12.91
CA ILE A 131 11.14 9.25 12.84
C ILE A 131 10.62 9.10 11.41
N LEU A 132 11.35 9.63 10.44
CA LEU A 132 10.98 9.55 9.03
C LEU A 132 11.06 8.11 8.51
N LYS A 133 12.11 7.36 8.89
CA LYS A 133 12.27 5.95 8.49
C LYS A 133 11.10 5.10 8.98
N ILE A 134 10.73 5.26 10.26
CA ILE A 134 9.57 4.58 10.86
C ILE A 134 8.28 4.99 10.14
N PHE A 135 8.08 6.28 9.88
CA PHE A 135 6.91 6.77 9.15
C PHE A 135 6.77 6.12 7.77
N VAL A 136 7.84 6.11 6.97
CA VAL A 136 7.86 5.49 5.63
C VAL A 136 7.53 4.00 5.73
N VAL A 137 8.20 3.27 6.62
CA VAL A 137 7.97 1.83 6.81
C VAL A 137 6.51 1.55 7.21
N VAL A 138 5.96 2.30 8.17
CA VAL A 138 4.57 2.11 8.62
C VAL A 138 3.58 2.37 7.49
N VAL A 139 3.78 3.42 6.69
CA VAL A 139 2.89 3.71 5.55
C VAL A 139 2.97 2.62 4.49
N LEU A 140 4.17 2.13 4.15
CA LEU A 140 4.34 1.06 3.17
C LEU A 140 3.73 -0.26 3.66
N VAL A 141 3.98 -0.66 4.91
CA VAL A 141 3.39 -1.88 5.50
C VAL A 141 1.87 -1.81 5.55
N LYS A 142 1.30 -0.65 5.91
CA LYS A 142 -0.16 -0.44 5.89
C LYS A 142 -0.73 -0.57 4.48
N ALA A 143 -0.08 0.03 3.48
CA ALA A 143 -0.53 -0.08 2.11
C ALA A 143 -0.44 -1.51 1.55
N ILE A 144 0.62 -2.26 1.89
CA ILE A 144 0.75 -3.68 1.52
C ILE A 144 -0.38 -4.49 2.17
N SER A 145 -0.62 -4.29 3.47
CA SER A 145 -1.67 -4.99 4.21
C SER A 145 -3.06 -4.69 3.64
N ALA A 146 -3.35 -3.42 3.34
CA ALA A 146 -4.61 -3.02 2.71
C ALA A 146 -4.77 -3.62 1.31
N GLY A 147 -3.70 -3.69 0.51
CA GLY A 147 -3.75 -4.26 -0.84
C GLY A 147 -3.92 -5.77 -0.86
N LEU A 148 -3.31 -6.49 0.09
CA LEU A 148 -3.55 -7.92 0.26
C LEU A 148 -4.99 -8.19 0.73
N LYS A 149 -5.48 -7.43 1.71
CA LYS A 149 -6.86 -7.54 2.19
C LYS A 149 -7.88 -7.24 1.10
N HIS A 150 -7.65 -6.21 0.27
CA HIS A 150 -8.51 -5.91 -0.87
C HIS A 150 -8.56 -7.08 -1.86
N ARG A 151 -7.42 -7.70 -2.21
CA ARG A 151 -7.39 -8.84 -3.13
C ARG A 151 -8.15 -10.06 -2.58
N GLU A 152 -8.00 -10.31 -1.28
CA GLU A 152 -8.73 -11.38 -0.60
C GLU A 152 -10.24 -11.08 -0.57
N PHE A 153 -10.63 -9.86 -0.20
CA PHE A 153 -12.01 -9.41 -0.15
C PHE A 153 -12.72 -9.53 -1.50
N VAL A 154 -12.08 -9.07 -2.58
CA VAL A 154 -12.63 -9.18 -3.95
C VAL A 154 -12.80 -10.65 -4.35
N ARG A 155 -11.84 -11.52 -3.99
CA ARG A 155 -11.91 -12.96 -4.28
C ARG A 155 -13.04 -13.66 -3.51
N GLU A 156 -13.18 -13.39 -2.22
CA GLU A 156 -14.20 -14.02 -1.36
C GLU A 156 -15.64 -13.62 -1.74
N ARG A 157 -15.82 -12.40 -2.26
CA ARG A 157 -17.12 -11.88 -2.69
C ARG A 157 -17.44 -12.17 -4.15
N GLY A 158 -16.52 -12.80 -4.90
CA GLY A 158 -16.71 -13.11 -6.32
C GLY A 158 -16.82 -11.86 -7.20
N MET A 159 -16.10 -10.80 -6.84
CA MET A 159 -16.09 -9.50 -7.55
C MET A 159 -14.94 -9.38 -8.56
N ALA A 160 -14.11 -10.43 -8.70
CA ALA A 160 -12.95 -10.49 -9.60
C ALA A 160 -13.33 -10.91 -11.03
#